data_AF-A0A1Z8Z3Q5-F1
#
_entry.id   AF-A0A1Z8Z3Q5-F1
#
_cell.length_a   1.000
_cell.length_b   1.000
_cell.length_c   1.000
_cell.angle_alpha   90.00
_cell.angle_beta   90.00
_cell.angle_gamma   90.00
#
_symmetry.space_group_name_H-M   'P 1'
#
loop_
_entity.id
_entity.type
_entity.pdbx_description
1 polymer ?
#
loop_
_entity_poly.entity_id
_entity_poly.type
_entity_poly.pdbx_seq_one_letter_code
_entity_poly.pdbx_strand_id
1 'polypeptide(L)'
;MLFRLRKTATMPIARTTLLFLYILILLMALGEAFLFFTGSKTLLTETIVAVGEPFKDEETINIFGDYNNLERPQLVCKYFNGRKVVFRQFPYSSKNSGGIDACPSFLKPRQ
;
A
#
# COMPACT_ATOMS: atom_id res chain seq x y z
N MET A 1 17.38 60.74 -20.05
CA MET A 1 17.52 59.27 -20.05
C MET A 1 17.01 58.73 -18.71
N LEU A 2 15.79 58.18 -18.66
CA LEU A 2 15.24 57.54 -17.45
C LEU A 2 15.31 56.02 -17.63
N PHE A 3 16.26 55.39 -16.94
CA PHE A 3 16.36 53.94 -16.84
C PHE A 3 15.22 53.40 -15.98
N ARG A 4 14.22 52.82 -16.65
CA ARG A 4 13.10 52.13 -16.00
C ARG A 4 13.58 50.74 -15.56
N LEU A 5 13.96 50.60 -14.30
CA LEU A 5 14.28 49.32 -13.68
C LEU A 5 13.07 48.38 -13.77
N ARG A 6 13.15 47.38 -14.68
CA ARG A 6 12.26 46.23 -14.69
C ARG A 6 12.48 45.45 -13.39
N LYS A 7 11.54 45.56 -12.44
CA LYS A 7 11.40 44.57 -11.36
C LYS A 7 11.02 43.25 -12.03
N THR A 8 11.98 42.34 -12.13
CA THR A 8 11.74 40.94 -12.45
C THR A 8 10.91 40.33 -11.32
N ALA A 9 9.66 40.03 -11.61
CA ALA A 9 8.77 39.33 -10.69
C ALA A 9 9.22 37.87 -10.57
N THR A 10 10.20 37.59 -9.72
CA THR A 10 10.46 36.25 -9.21
C THR A 10 9.43 35.94 -8.12
N MET A 11 8.19 35.65 -8.54
CA MET A 11 7.18 35.14 -7.60
C MET A 11 7.60 33.77 -7.02
N PRO A 12 7.09 33.40 -5.84
CA PRO A 12 7.81 32.65 -4.81
C PRO A 12 7.70 31.14 -5.03
N ILE A 13 8.49 30.60 -5.96
CA ILE A 13 8.57 29.16 -6.26
C ILE A 13 8.79 28.33 -4.97
N ALA A 14 9.56 28.84 -4.01
CA ALA A 14 9.79 28.17 -2.73
C ALA A 14 8.55 28.11 -1.82
N ARG A 15 7.63 29.08 -1.91
CA ARG A 15 6.41 29.11 -1.08
C ARG A 15 5.35 28.17 -1.64
N THR A 16 5.25 28.06 -2.95
CA THR A 16 4.32 27.14 -3.62
C THR A 16 4.75 25.68 -3.45
N THR A 17 6.05 25.38 -3.52
CA THR A 17 6.55 24.02 -3.25
C THR A 17 6.34 23.61 -1.79
N LEU A 18 6.59 24.50 -0.83
CA LEU A 18 6.33 24.24 0.59
C LEU A 18 4.84 23.97 0.86
N LEU A 19 3.96 24.77 0.26
CA LEU A 19 2.51 24.59 0.38
C LEU A 19 2.06 23.25 -0.22
N PHE A 20 2.63 22.85 -1.36
CA PHE A 20 2.35 21.55 -1.97
C PHE A 20 2.78 20.38 -1.08
N LEU A 21 3.98 20.46 -0.48
CA LEU A 21 4.45 19.45 0.48
C LEU A 21 3.54 19.37 1.71
N TYR A 22 3.11 20.52 2.25
CA TYR A 22 2.18 20.52 3.38
C TYR A 22 0.84 19.87 3.04
N ILE A 23 0.29 20.15 1.85
CA ILE A 23 -0.94 19.53 1.37
C ILE A 23 -0.76 18.01 1.22
N LEU A 24 0.36 17.55 0.64
CA LEU A 24 0.64 16.12 0.51
C LEU A 24 0.72 15.42 1.87
N ILE A 25 1.44 16.01 2.83
CA ILE A 25 1.55 15.48 4.19
C ILE A 25 0.17 15.42 4.85
N LEU A 26 -0.64 16.47 4.72
CA LEU A 26 -2.00 16.50 5.25
C LEU A 26 -2.87 15.40 4.65
N LEU A 27 -2.79 15.18 3.33
CA LEU A 27 -3.56 14.13 2.65
C LEU A 27 -3.14 12.73 3.10
N MET A 28 -1.83 12.48 3.28
CA MET A 28 -1.34 11.21 3.83
C MET A 28 -1.85 10.99 5.26
N ALA A 29 -1.75 12.01 6.12
CA ALA A 29 -2.23 11.93 7.51
C ALA A 29 -3.74 11.68 7.59
N LEU A 30 -4.54 12.35 6.74
CA LEU A 30 -5.98 12.11 6.66
C LEU A 30 -6.31 10.70 6.17
N GLY A 31 -5.54 10.19 5.20
CA GLY A 31 -5.68 8.82 4.72
C GLY A 31 -5.41 7.78 5.81
N GLU A 32 -4.34 7.94 6.57
CA GLU A 32 -4.01 7.06 7.70
C GLU A 32 -5.08 7.13 8.80
N ALA A 33 -5.52 8.34 9.15
CA ALA A 33 -6.60 8.53 10.12
C ALA A 33 -7.90 7.85 9.66
N PHE A 34 -8.25 7.96 8.37
CA PHE A 34 -9.41 7.28 7.81
C PHE A 34 -9.29 5.76 7.93
N LEU A 35 -8.15 5.17 7.57
CA LEU A 35 -7.92 3.73 7.71
C LEU A 35 -8.01 3.29 9.18
N PHE A 36 -7.43 4.08 10.08
CA PHE A 36 -7.45 3.82 11.51
C PHE A 36 -8.86 3.81 12.09
N PHE A 37 -9.66 4.87 11.85
CA PHE A 37 -11.00 5.00 12.42
C PHE A 37 -12.00 4.04 11.79
N THR A 38 -11.91 3.80 10.49
CA THR A 38 -12.83 2.87 9.82
C THR A 38 -12.46 1.42 10.11
N GLY A 39 -11.19 1.11 10.41
CA GLY A 39 -10.69 -0.27 10.48
C GLY A 39 -10.48 -0.91 9.11
N SER A 40 -10.57 -0.10 8.05
CA SER A 40 -10.32 -0.50 6.67
C SER A 40 -8.85 -0.80 6.44
N LYS A 41 -8.55 -1.58 5.39
CA LYS A 41 -7.18 -1.98 5.13
C LYS A 41 -6.84 -1.84 3.65
N THR A 42 -5.68 -1.25 3.38
CA THR A 42 -5.15 -1.08 2.03
C THR A 42 -4.08 -2.13 1.76
N LEU A 43 -4.09 -2.69 0.56
CA LEU A 43 -3.08 -3.62 0.12
C LEU A 43 -1.73 -2.90 -0.01
N LEU A 44 -0.69 -3.46 0.59
CA LEU A 44 0.69 -3.02 0.43
C LEU A 44 1.38 -3.88 -0.63
N THR A 45 1.35 -5.19 -0.43
CA THR A 45 2.01 -6.15 -1.31
C THR A 45 1.16 -7.40 -1.46
N GLU A 46 1.20 -7.98 -2.65
CA GLU A 46 0.69 -9.31 -2.93
C GLU A 46 1.87 -10.23 -3.28
N THR A 47 1.79 -11.48 -2.83
CA THR A 47 2.83 -12.46 -3.11
C THR A 47 2.18 -13.80 -3.38
N ILE A 48 2.54 -14.40 -4.50
CA ILE A 48 2.09 -15.74 -4.86
C ILE A 48 3.02 -16.73 -4.20
N VAL A 49 2.44 -17.64 -3.43
CA VAL A 49 3.16 -18.77 -2.83
C VAL A 49 2.84 -20.00 -3.67
N ALA A 50 3.85 -20.44 -4.42
CA ALA A 50 3.78 -21.66 -5.20
C ALA A 50 3.98 -22.90 -4.32
N VAL A 51 3.44 -24.03 -4.77
CA VAL A 51 3.60 -25.31 -4.06
C VAL A 51 5.04 -25.78 -4.15
N GLY A 52 5.64 -26.11 -3.00
CA GLY A 52 7.00 -26.66 -2.93
C GLY A 52 8.12 -25.65 -3.12
N GLU A 53 7.82 -24.36 -3.25
CA GLU A 53 8.83 -23.30 -3.26
C GLU A 53 9.04 -22.75 -1.84
N PRO A 54 10.30 -22.59 -1.40
CA PRO A 54 10.58 -22.02 -0.09
C PRO A 54 10.19 -20.54 -0.07
N PHE A 55 9.27 -20.19 0.82
CA PHE A 55 8.92 -18.80 1.04
C PHE A 55 10.04 -18.10 1.82
N LYS A 56 10.40 -16.86 1.44
CA LYS A 56 11.54 -16.15 2.03
C LYS A 56 11.19 -15.09 3.07
N ASP A 57 9.90 -14.79 3.24
CA ASP A 57 9.46 -13.76 4.19
C ASP A 57 9.24 -14.37 5.57
N GLU A 58 10.22 -14.20 6.45
CA GLU A 58 10.22 -14.71 7.83
C GLU A 58 9.02 -14.22 8.64
N GLU A 59 8.57 -12.97 8.42
CA GLU A 59 7.41 -12.40 9.12
C GLU A 59 6.13 -13.20 8.81
N THR A 60 5.92 -13.55 7.54
CA THR A 60 4.77 -14.34 7.11
C THR A 60 4.87 -15.80 7.57
N ILE A 61 6.06 -16.42 7.49
CA ILE A 61 6.29 -17.79 7.98
C ILE A 61 5.95 -17.90 9.47
N ASN A 62 6.34 -16.90 10.27
CA ASN A 62 6.02 -16.88 11.70
C ASN A 62 4.51 -16.80 11.98
N ILE A 63 3.73 -16.21 11.08
CA ILE A 63 2.28 -16.01 11.26
C ILE A 63 1.48 -17.23 10.81
N PHE A 64 1.85 -17.84 9.69
CA PHE A 64 1.06 -18.91 9.07
C PHE A 64 1.72 -20.28 9.09
N GLY A 65 2.97 -20.38 9.54
CA GLY A 65 3.75 -21.60 9.50
C GLY A 65 4.47 -21.81 8.17
N ASP A 66 5.04 -23.00 8.04
CA ASP A 66 5.85 -23.36 6.87
C ASP A 66 4.98 -23.66 5.64
N TYR A 67 5.28 -23.00 4.52
CA TYR A 67 4.59 -23.16 3.25
C TYR A 67 5.10 -24.33 2.41
N ASN A 68 6.13 -25.05 2.89
CA ASN A 68 6.74 -26.17 2.16
C ASN A 68 5.76 -27.31 1.82
N ASN A 69 4.65 -27.47 2.57
CA ASN A 69 3.65 -28.54 2.37
C ASN A 69 2.29 -28.05 1.86
N LEU A 70 2.23 -26.93 1.14
CA LEU A 70 0.99 -26.46 0.54
C LEU A 70 0.43 -27.47 -0.49
N GLU A 71 -0.83 -27.89 -0.35
CA GLU A 71 -1.50 -28.72 -1.36
C GLU A 71 -1.90 -27.92 -2.61
N ARG A 72 -2.08 -26.60 -2.47
CA ARG A 72 -2.51 -25.68 -3.53
C ARG A 72 -1.79 -24.34 -3.39
N PRO A 73 -1.53 -23.64 -4.50
CA PRO A 73 -0.91 -22.32 -4.42
C PRO A 73 -1.86 -21.32 -3.75
N GLN A 74 -1.28 -20.36 -3.05
CA GLN A 74 -2.01 -19.36 -2.28
C GLN A 74 -1.48 -17.96 -2.57
N LEU A 75 -2.34 -16.97 -2.38
CA LEU A 75 -1.97 -15.57 -2.36
C LEU A 75 -1.82 -15.10 -0.93
N VAL A 76 -0.63 -14.63 -0.57
CA VAL A 76 -0.38 -13.92 0.67
C VAL A 76 -0.44 -12.43 0.39
N CYS A 77 -1.35 -11.74 1.08
CA CYS A 77 -1.59 -10.32 0.91
C CYS A 77 -1.24 -9.58 2.21
N LYS A 78 -0.35 -8.60 2.12
CA LYS A 78 0.06 -7.73 3.22
C LYS A 78 -0.79 -6.46 3.20
N TYR A 79 -1.54 -6.21 4.27
CA TYR A 79 -2.44 -5.06 4.38
C TYR A 79 -2.02 -4.10 5.49
N PHE A 80 -2.25 -2.80 5.30
CA PHE A 80 -2.09 -1.80 6.34
C PHE A 80 -3.44 -1.22 6.76
N ASN A 81 -3.64 -1.02 8.06
CA ASN A 81 -4.91 -0.50 8.60
C ASN A 81 -4.77 0.85 9.33
N GLY A 82 -3.70 1.61 9.11
CA GLY A 82 -3.42 2.84 9.85
C GLY A 82 -2.73 2.63 11.20
N ARG A 83 -2.60 1.38 11.69
CA ARG A 83 -1.92 1.07 12.98
C ARG A 83 -0.88 -0.02 12.86
N LYS A 84 -1.23 -1.10 12.16
CA LYS A 84 -0.40 -2.29 12.04
C LYS A 84 -0.59 -2.92 10.67
N VAL A 85 0.38 -3.78 10.34
CA VAL A 85 0.27 -4.67 9.21
C VAL A 85 -0.59 -5.88 9.60
N VAL A 86 -1.40 -6.34 8.66
CA VAL A 86 -2.23 -7.54 8.77
C VAL A 86 -2.03 -8.38 7.52
N PHE A 87 -1.78 -9.67 7.71
CA PHE A 87 -1.65 -10.60 6.60
C PHE A 87 -2.94 -11.38 6.38
N ARG A 88 -3.24 -11.70 5.13
CA ARG A 88 -4.37 -12.52 4.72
C ARG A 88 -3.94 -13.49 3.63
N GLN A 89 -4.46 -14.70 3.71
CA GLN A 89 -4.31 -15.71 2.68
C GLN A 89 -5.60 -15.80 1.86
N PHE A 90 -5.46 -15.89 0.55
CA PHE A 90 -6.55 -16.14 -0.38
C PHE A 90 -6.20 -17.33 -1.27
N PRO A 91 -7.21 -18.11 -1.70
CA PRO A 91 -6.98 -19.15 -2.70
C PRO A 91 -6.50 -18.52 -4.01
N TYR A 92 -5.55 -19.17 -4.66
CA TYR A 92 -5.03 -18.76 -5.96
C TYR A 92 -5.14 -19.92 -6.95
N SER A 93 -5.58 -19.63 -8.17
CA SER A 93 -5.51 -20.57 -9.29
C SER A 93 -4.40 -20.17 -10.25
N SER A 94 -3.60 -21.14 -10.68
CA SER A 94 -2.61 -20.95 -11.76
C SER A 94 -3.26 -20.62 -13.11
N LYS A 95 -4.56 -20.88 -13.27
CA LYS A 95 -5.36 -20.52 -14.45
C LYS A 95 -6.05 -19.17 -14.31
N ASN A 96 -5.48 -18.24 -13.53
CA ASN A 96 -6.04 -16.92 -13.32
C ASN A 96 -5.92 -16.02 -14.57
N SER A 97 -6.74 -16.30 -15.59
CA SER A 97 -6.84 -15.46 -16.77
C SER A 97 -7.63 -14.19 -16.44
N GLY A 98 -6.95 -13.04 -16.42
CA GLY A 98 -7.59 -11.73 -16.21
C GLY A 98 -7.59 -11.21 -14.77
N GLY A 99 -6.86 -11.84 -13.84
CA GLY A 99 -6.68 -11.30 -12.49
C GLY A 99 -7.91 -11.45 -11.58
N ILE A 100 -8.76 -12.43 -11.84
CA ILE A 100 -9.93 -12.78 -11.03
C ILE A 100 -9.49 -13.19 -9.62
N ASP A 101 -8.42 -13.98 -9.52
CA ASP A 101 -7.81 -14.37 -8.25
C ASP A 101 -6.71 -13.36 -7.88
N ALA A 102 -7.09 -12.21 -7.35
CA ALA A 102 -6.17 -11.17 -6.89
C ALA A 102 -6.51 -10.70 -5.46
N CYS A 103 -5.51 -10.18 -4.75
CA CYS A 103 -5.74 -9.56 -3.46
C CYS A 103 -6.65 -8.34 -3.64
N PRO A 104 -7.79 -8.23 -2.93
CA PRO A 104 -8.60 -7.02 -2.97
C PRO A 104 -7.75 -5.83 -2.53
N SER A 105 -7.70 -4.76 -3.32
CA SER A 105 -6.90 -3.57 -2.97
C SER A 105 -7.36 -2.90 -1.67
N PHE A 106 -8.63 -3.10 -1.34
CA PHE A 106 -9.26 -2.56 -0.13
C PHE A 106 -10.07 -3.64 0.58
N LEU A 107 -9.77 -3.86 1.86
CA LEU A 107 -10.56 -4.73 2.72
C LEU A 107 -11.45 -3.89 3.64
N LYS A 108 -12.74 -4.23 3.61
CA LYS A 108 -13.71 -3.70 4.56
C LYS A 108 -13.37 -4.12 6.00
N PRO A 109 -13.77 -3.33 7.00
CA PRO A 109 -13.71 -3.73 8.40
C PRO A 109 -14.54 -5.00 8.61
N ARG A 110 -14.07 -5.93 9.47
CA ARG A 110 -14.93 -7.04 9.90
C ARG A 110 -16.02 -6.44 10.77
N GLN A 111 -17.27 -6.67 10.41
CA GLN A 111 -18.43 -6.40 11.26
C GLN A 111 -18.43 -7.36 12.45
#